data_AF-A0AAI8X5E8-F1
#
_entry.id   AF-A0AAI8X5E8-F1
#
_cell.length_a   1.000
_cell.length_b   1.000
_cell.length_c   1.000
_cell.angle_alpha   90.00
_cell.angle_beta   90.00
_cell.angle_gamma   90.00
#
_symmetry.space_group_name_H-M   'P 1'
#
loop_
_entity.id
_entity.type
_entity.pdbx_description
1 polymer ?
#
loop_
_entity_poly.entity_id
_entity_poly.type
_entity_poly.pdbx_seq_one_letter_code
_entity_poly.pdbx_strand_id
1 'polypeptide(L)'
;MMLRELLFGCVDLHGLANEGALDWRGDGFFRAGRDDGVTVRGVASDAEAVAELLRRAEVVQADGPVYRARPNHEVVDAGWTSAASAAAGDVAADFVARLEDRPAGLVEQLQVLAERLPAGAGELEVLAQASAVALNVAAPQVGSHRLFMPPFDDSDVGACGVKGAASRGWATWGQWIEPRLLTSTNAEAWGEIGRQPRRDTVVRVAGWLREAVATETVDGWLDRMFAHEPMLVGRVEGPAGPVYEVLRGTHRAHAARIWDLPWVLAQVNVERLAKPLLPRTPLMEALWEGLCRRGLISADRDGQCWYLQEAPAEWMLTPPGMAVAWNAMYERVYPGVLQAFTGLDAEELFDANRWAAALLA
;
A
#
# COMPACT_ATOMS: atom_id res chain seq x y z
N MET A 1 -19.35 -4.50 24.51
CA MET A 1 -18.58 -5.65 24.03
C MET A 1 -17.89 -6.29 25.23
N MET A 2 -18.07 -7.59 25.49
CA MET A 2 -17.35 -8.23 26.60
C MET A 2 -15.93 -8.59 26.15
N LEU A 3 -14.93 -7.93 26.74
CA LEU A 3 -13.48 -7.96 26.44
C LEU A 3 -12.76 -9.32 26.65
N ARG A 4 -13.46 -10.46 26.64
CA ARG A 4 -12.86 -11.76 26.98
C ARG A 4 -12.22 -12.54 25.82
N GLU A 5 -12.25 -12.00 24.60
CA GLU A 5 -11.67 -12.63 23.40
C GLU A 5 -10.53 -11.79 22.77
N LEU A 6 -9.70 -11.14 23.59
CA LEU A 6 -8.62 -10.22 23.13
C LEU A 6 -7.20 -10.80 23.26
N LEU A 7 -7.06 -12.13 23.22
CA LEU A 7 -5.77 -12.78 22.99
C LEU A 7 -5.77 -13.27 21.54
N PHE A 8 -5.42 -12.38 20.61
CA PHE A 8 -5.29 -12.74 19.20
C PHE A 8 -3.88 -12.45 18.70
N GLY A 9 -3.14 -13.51 18.38
CA GLY A 9 -1.71 -13.38 18.12
C GLY A 9 -1.02 -12.71 19.32
N CYS A 10 0.21 -12.28 19.16
CA CYS A 10 1.01 -11.73 20.26
C CYS A 10 0.56 -10.31 20.71
N VAL A 11 -0.66 -9.85 20.34
CA VAL A 11 -1.11 -8.45 20.52
C VAL A 11 -2.18 -8.36 21.61
N ASP A 12 -1.86 -7.68 22.72
CA ASP A 12 -2.79 -7.36 23.80
C ASP A 12 -3.54 -6.04 23.53
N LEU A 13 -4.65 -6.13 22.80
CA LEU A 13 -5.53 -4.99 22.52
C LEU A 13 -6.13 -4.38 23.80
N HIS A 14 -6.30 -5.17 24.86
CA HIS A 14 -6.81 -4.68 26.14
C HIS A 14 -5.76 -3.82 26.85
N GLY A 15 -4.49 -4.23 26.79
CA GLY A 15 -3.35 -3.43 27.24
C GLY A 15 -3.31 -2.07 26.56
N LEU A 16 -3.37 -2.05 25.22
CA LEU A 16 -3.37 -0.81 24.44
C LEU A 16 -4.56 0.10 24.77
N ALA A 17 -5.75 -0.47 24.96
CA ALA A 17 -6.93 0.31 25.34
C ALA A 17 -6.81 0.90 26.75
N ASN A 18 -6.29 0.14 27.71
CA ASN A 18 -6.09 0.60 29.09
C ASN A 18 -5.04 1.71 29.18
N GLU A 19 -3.99 1.64 28.35
CA GLU A 19 -2.94 2.64 28.25
C GLU A 19 -3.38 3.90 27.49
N GLY A 20 -4.58 3.88 26.89
CA GLY A 20 -5.12 4.96 26.08
C GLY A 20 -4.47 5.06 24.68
N ALA A 21 -3.70 4.05 24.29
CA ALA A 21 -3.06 3.95 22.97
C ALA A 21 -4.04 3.50 21.86
N LEU A 22 -5.16 2.88 22.24
CA LEU A 22 -6.23 2.43 21.34
C LEU A 22 -7.61 2.89 21.82
N ASP A 23 -8.32 3.64 20.99
CA ASP A 23 -9.76 3.88 21.10
C ASP A 23 -10.47 2.96 20.12
N TRP A 24 -11.24 1.98 20.60
CA TRP A 24 -12.08 1.11 19.77
C TRP A 24 -13.52 1.13 20.26
N ARG A 25 -14.42 1.53 19.36
CA ARG A 25 -15.81 1.84 19.68
C ARG A 25 -16.74 0.73 19.23
N GLY A 26 -17.91 0.66 19.85
CA GLY A 26 -18.95 -0.32 19.52
C GLY A 26 -19.62 -0.14 18.15
N ASP A 27 -19.33 0.94 17.43
CA ASP A 27 -19.77 1.19 16.05
C ASP A 27 -18.75 0.73 15.00
N GLY A 28 -17.67 0.07 15.45
CA GLY A 28 -16.61 -0.52 14.62
C GLY A 28 -15.43 0.41 14.35
N PHE A 29 -15.51 1.70 14.69
CA PHE A 29 -14.40 2.64 14.54
C PHE A 29 -13.27 2.32 15.51
N PHE A 30 -12.03 2.40 15.04
CA PHE A 30 -10.86 2.42 15.92
C PHE A 30 -9.87 3.53 15.55
N ARG A 31 -9.09 3.95 16.53
CA ARG A 31 -7.98 4.90 16.41
C ARG A 31 -6.83 4.49 17.32
N ALA A 32 -5.61 4.55 16.81
CA ALA A 32 -4.41 4.36 17.60
C ALA A 32 -3.31 5.37 17.23
N GLY A 33 -2.44 5.67 18.19
CA GLY A 33 -1.23 6.45 17.95
C GLY A 33 -0.02 5.53 17.76
N ARG A 34 0.87 5.89 16.83
CA ARG A 34 2.20 5.31 16.67
C ARG A 34 3.23 6.20 17.37
N ASP A 35 4.36 5.63 17.77
CA ASP A 35 5.41 6.33 18.52
C ASP A 35 6.01 7.55 17.79
N ASP A 36 5.90 7.59 16.45
CA ASP A 36 6.34 8.71 15.61
C ASP A 36 5.26 9.79 15.39
N GLY A 37 4.19 9.75 16.18
CA GLY A 37 3.09 10.72 16.11
C GLY A 37 2.08 10.46 14.99
N VAL A 38 2.24 9.40 14.19
CA VAL A 38 1.23 9.00 13.20
C VAL A 38 -0.03 8.54 13.93
N THR A 39 -1.18 9.08 13.52
CA THR A 39 -2.48 8.57 13.96
C THR A 39 -3.03 7.62 12.92
N VAL A 40 -3.29 6.39 13.33
CA VAL A 40 -3.94 5.35 12.53
C VAL A 40 -5.42 5.34 12.88
N ARG A 41 -6.28 5.36 11.86
CA ARG A 41 -7.74 5.26 12.02
C ARG A 41 -8.29 4.18 11.13
N GLY A 42 -9.41 3.60 11.50
CA GLY A 42 -10.04 2.60 10.66
C GLY A 42 -11.39 2.18 11.16
N VAL A 43 -11.97 1.25 10.43
CA VAL A 43 -13.12 0.48 10.90
C VAL A 43 -12.77 -1.00 10.86
N ALA A 44 -13.31 -1.74 11.80
CA ALA A 44 -13.10 -3.17 11.92
C ALA A 44 -14.32 -3.78 12.58
N SER A 45 -14.79 -4.90 12.04
CA SER A 45 -15.93 -5.60 12.60
C SER A 45 -15.57 -6.58 13.73
N ASP A 46 -14.28 -6.77 14.01
CA ASP A 46 -13.80 -7.70 15.02
C ASP A 46 -12.38 -7.36 15.49
N ALA A 47 -11.97 -7.96 16.61
CA ALA A 47 -10.68 -7.67 17.25
C ALA A 47 -9.48 -8.13 16.40
N GLU A 48 -9.65 -9.22 15.65
CA GLU A 48 -8.59 -9.75 14.80
C GLU A 48 -8.31 -8.80 13.63
N ALA A 49 -9.34 -8.16 13.07
CA ALA A 49 -9.18 -7.07 12.11
C ALA A 49 -8.38 -5.91 12.70
N VAL A 50 -8.72 -5.45 13.91
CA VAL A 50 -8.03 -4.34 14.57
C VAL A 50 -6.55 -4.68 14.77
N ALA A 51 -6.25 -5.85 15.37
CA ALA A 51 -4.87 -6.26 15.64
C ALA A 51 -4.02 -6.30 14.36
N GLU A 52 -4.55 -6.90 13.29
CA GLU A 52 -3.84 -7.00 12.01
C GLU A 52 -3.61 -5.63 11.37
N LEU A 53 -4.63 -4.76 11.36
CA LEU A 53 -4.53 -3.42 10.80
C LEU A 53 -3.52 -2.56 11.57
N LEU A 54 -3.50 -2.66 12.91
CA LEU A 54 -2.52 -1.97 13.75
C LEU A 54 -1.10 -2.50 13.55
N ARG A 55 -0.94 -3.81 13.34
CA ARG A 55 0.35 -4.43 13.04
C ARG A 55 0.89 -3.93 11.69
N ARG A 56 0.05 -3.90 10.64
CA ARG A 56 0.40 -3.36 9.32
C ARG A 56 0.74 -1.87 9.36
N ALA A 57 0.12 -1.14 10.26
CA ALA A 57 0.42 0.27 10.50
C ALA A 57 1.66 0.48 11.42
N GLU A 58 2.32 -0.61 11.85
CA GLU A 58 3.50 -0.58 12.72
C GLU A 58 3.22 0.04 14.11
N VAL A 59 1.97 0.02 14.56
CA VAL A 59 1.57 0.45 15.92
C VAL A 59 1.94 -0.61 16.95
N VAL A 60 1.89 -1.89 16.55
CA VAL A 60 2.24 -3.03 17.41
C VAL A 60 3.35 -3.84 16.76
N GLN A 61 4.38 -4.16 17.53
CA GLN A 61 5.41 -5.12 17.12
C GLN A 61 4.87 -6.53 17.34
N ALA A 62 4.90 -7.36 16.30
CA ALA A 62 4.58 -8.78 16.42
C ALA A 62 5.67 -9.57 15.69
N ASP A 63 6.34 -10.46 16.43
CA ASP A 63 7.20 -11.48 15.84
C ASP A 63 6.31 -12.47 15.07
N GLY A 64 6.60 -12.67 13.78
CA GLY A 64 5.91 -13.65 12.96
C GLY A 64 5.29 -13.07 11.67
N PRO A 65 4.46 -13.87 10.99
CA PRO A 65 4.00 -13.62 9.63
C PRO A 65 3.24 -12.32 9.45
N VAL A 66 3.32 -11.82 8.22
CA VAL A 66 2.73 -10.55 7.77
C VAL A 66 1.21 -10.60 7.62
N TYR A 67 0.56 -11.75 7.84
CA TYR A 67 -0.89 -11.88 7.76
C TYR A 67 -1.34 -12.97 8.73
N ARG A 68 -2.60 -12.97 9.18
CA ARG A 68 -3.30 -14.11 9.79
C ARG A 68 -4.80 -13.95 9.63
N ALA A 69 -5.46 -14.92 9.01
CA ALA A 69 -6.91 -14.94 8.85
C ALA A 69 -7.51 -16.29 9.22
N ARG A 70 -8.57 -16.26 10.04
CA ARG A 70 -9.44 -17.42 10.28
C ARG A 70 -10.65 -17.46 9.35
N PRO A 71 -11.28 -18.64 9.17
CA PRO A 71 -12.56 -18.76 8.49
C PRO A 71 -13.63 -17.81 9.06
N ASN A 72 -14.45 -17.21 8.20
CA ASN A 72 -15.42 -16.19 8.63
C ASN A 72 -16.47 -16.72 9.61
N HIS A 73 -16.79 -18.02 9.56
CA HIS A 73 -17.72 -18.64 10.50
C HIS A 73 -17.12 -18.84 11.90
N GLU A 74 -15.81 -18.68 12.09
CA GLU A 74 -15.12 -18.82 13.37
C GLU A 74 -14.96 -17.49 14.13
N VAL A 75 -15.37 -16.37 13.52
CA VAL A 75 -15.17 -15.05 14.12
C VAL A 75 -16.50 -14.30 14.18
N VAL A 76 -16.74 -13.67 15.32
CA VAL A 76 -17.92 -12.83 15.53
C VAL A 76 -17.75 -11.52 14.75
N ASP A 77 -18.58 -11.33 13.73
CA ASP A 77 -18.64 -10.11 12.92
C ASP A 77 -19.66 -9.14 13.53
N ALA A 78 -19.16 -8.07 14.16
CA ALA A 78 -19.99 -7.02 14.75
C ALA A 78 -20.45 -5.96 13.74
N GLY A 79 -19.94 -6.00 12.50
CA GLY A 79 -20.08 -4.95 11.50
C GLY A 79 -19.46 -3.62 11.91
N TRP A 80 -19.66 -2.60 11.07
CA TRP A 80 -19.42 -1.20 11.41
C TRP A 80 -20.46 -0.32 10.74
N THR A 81 -20.61 0.90 11.24
CA THR A 81 -21.57 1.87 10.70
C THR A 81 -20.95 2.73 9.60
N SER A 82 -21.78 3.27 8.70
CA SER A 82 -21.33 4.27 7.72
C SER A 82 -20.76 5.53 8.39
N ALA A 83 -21.25 5.89 9.58
CA ALA A 83 -20.74 7.01 10.36
C ALA A 83 -19.33 6.73 10.90
N ALA A 84 -19.06 5.51 11.38
CA ALA A 84 -17.73 5.07 11.76
C ALA A 84 -16.75 5.12 10.57
N SER A 85 -17.19 4.65 9.41
CA SER A 85 -16.40 4.69 8.16
C SER A 85 -16.07 6.12 7.74
N ALA A 86 -17.06 7.03 7.76
CA ALA A 86 -16.84 8.44 7.46
C ALA A 86 -15.86 9.10 8.45
N ALA A 87 -15.98 8.81 9.75
CA ALA A 87 -15.08 9.34 10.77
C ALA A 87 -13.65 8.79 10.64
N ALA A 88 -13.48 7.52 10.25
CA ALA A 88 -12.17 6.94 9.99
C ALA A 88 -11.50 7.53 8.74
N GLY A 89 -12.28 7.90 7.73
CA GLY A 89 -11.78 8.49 6.49
C GLY A 89 -11.43 9.98 6.57
N ASP A 90 -11.86 10.67 7.63
CA ASP A 90 -11.49 12.06 7.89
C ASP A 90 -10.06 12.13 8.44
N VAL A 91 -9.09 12.37 7.54
CA VAL A 91 -7.66 12.46 7.84
C VAL A 91 -7.12 13.89 7.72
N ALA A 92 -7.97 14.90 7.52
CA ALA A 92 -7.52 16.25 7.18
C ALA A 92 -6.59 16.85 8.25
N ALA A 93 -6.96 16.70 9.53
CA ALA A 93 -6.14 17.17 10.65
C ALA A 93 -4.80 16.44 10.75
N ASP A 94 -4.75 15.14 10.39
CA ASP A 94 -3.51 14.37 10.43
C ASP A 94 -2.54 14.86 9.37
N PHE A 95 -3.04 15.22 8.18
CA PHE A 95 -2.20 15.78 7.12
C PHE A 95 -1.59 17.11 7.49
N VAL A 96 -2.34 18.00 8.14
CA VAL A 96 -1.79 19.25 8.68
C VAL A 96 -0.67 18.95 9.67
N ALA A 97 -0.91 18.06 10.64
CA ALA A 97 0.11 17.67 11.62
C ALA A 97 1.35 17.01 10.97
N ARG A 98 1.17 16.19 9.92
CA ARG A 98 2.30 15.57 9.19
C ARG A 98 3.06 16.57 8.32
N LEU A 99 2.44 17.65 7.84
CA LEU A 99 3.14 18.73 7.15
C LEU A 99 4.02 19.53 8.10
N GLU A 100 3.56 19.75 9.34
CA GLU A 100 4.36 20.35 10.41
C GLU A 100 5.52 19.43 10.83
N ASP A 101 5.24 18.12 10.97
CA ASP A 101 6.20 17.06 11.28
C ASP A 101 6.80 16.42 10.01
N ARG A 102 7.32 17.26 9.13
CA ARG A 102 7.94 16.84 7.87
C ARG A 102 9.36 16.26 8.05
N PRO A 103 9.82 15.41 7.12
CA PRO A 103 11.20 14.91 7.12
C PRO A 103 12.23 16.05 7.22
N ALA A 104 13.25 15.85 8.05
CA ALA A 104 14.31 16.81 8.24
C ALA A 104 15.03 17.10 6.91
N GLY A 105 15.25 18.38 6.61
CA GLY A 105 15.91 18.80 5.37
C GLY A 105 15.01 18.80 4.12
N LEU A 106 13.71 18.53 4.25
CA LEU A 106 12.80 18.47 3.10
C LEU A 106 12.77 19.78 2.31
N VAL A 107 12.72 20.93 2.99
CA VAL A 107 12.64 22.24 2.33
C VAL A 107 13.93 22.53 1.56
N GLU A 108 15.08 22.25 2.15
CA GLU A 108 16.39 22.43 1.56
C GLU A 108 16.57 21.54 0.33
N GLN A 109 16.12 20.28 0.40
CA GLN A 109 16.14 19.37 -0.75
C GLN A 109 15.24 19.85 -1.88
N LEU A 110 14.06 20.40 -1.56
CA LEU A 110 13.16 21.00 -2.54
C LEU A 110 13.72 22.28 -3.18
N GLN A 111 14.46 23.10 -2.42
CA GLN A 111 15.18 24.26 -2.94
C GLN A 111 16.26 23.85 -3.93
N VAL A 112 17.11 22.88 -3.56
CA VAL A 112 18.15 22.34 -4.45
C VAL A 112 17.55 21.74 -5.72
N LEU A 113 16.41 21.05 -5.61
CA LEU A 113 15.70 20.54 -6.77
C LEU A 113 15.20 21.69 -7.66
N ALA A 114 14.57 22.71 -7.07
CA ALA A 114 14.04 23.85 -7.80
C ALA A 114 15.10 24.62 -8.61
N GLU A 115 16.30 24.77 -8.05
CA GLU A 115 17.44 25.42 -8.72
C GLU A 115 17.91 24.68 -9.97
N ARG A 116 17.67 23.37 -10.07
CA ARG A 116 18.04 22.53 -11.22
C ARG A 116 16.96 22.52 -12.32
N LEU A 117 15.77 23.02 -12.03
CA LEU A 117 14.64 22.97 -12.97
C LEU A 117 14.72 24.12 -14.00
N PRO A 118 14.64 23.83 -15.32
CA PRO A 118 14.66 24.83 -16.37
C PRO A 118 13.55 25.88 -16.23
N ALA A 119 13.85 27.15 -16.52
CA ALA A 119 12.86 28.24 -16.42
C ALA A 119 11.77 28.16 -17.51
N GLY A 120 12.15 27.74 -18.73
CA GLY A 120 11.25 27.68 -19.88
C GLY A 120 10.26 26.51 -19.82
N ALA A 121 8.98 26.78 -20.13
CA ALA A 121 7.95 25.75 -20.16
C ALA A 121 8.27 24.61 -21.16
N GLY A 122 8.76 24.96 -22.36
CA GLY A 122 9.17 23.96 -23.35
C GLY A 122 10.38 23.12 -22.92
N GLU A 123 11.32 23.71 -22.17
CA GLU A 123 12.46 22.97 -21.63
C GLU A 123 12.03 22.00 -20.52
N LEU A 124 11.07 22.41 -19.67
CA LEU A 124 10.46 21.54 -18.67
C LEU A 124 9.71 20.36 -19.33
N GLU A 125 8.99 20.59 -20.42
CA GLU A 125 8.33 19.51 -21.15
C GLU A 125 9.32 18.49 -21.71
N VAL A 126 10.40 18.96 -22.33
CA VAL A 126 11.48 18.09 -22.85
C VAL A 126 12.13 17.30 -21.73
N LEU A 127 12.46 17.96 -20.62
CA LEU A 127 13.07 17.30 -19.46
C LEU A 127 12.13 16.28 -18.83
N ALA A 128 10.85 16.61 -18.64
CA ALA A 128 9.85 15.69 -18.09
C ALA A 128 9.71 14.43 -18.96
N GLN A 129 9.69 14.58 -20.28
CA GLN A 129 9.60 13.45 -21.21
C GLN A 129 10.88 12.60 -21.16
N ALA A 130 12.06 13.21 -21.13
CA ALA A 130 13.33 12.50 -21.00
C ALA A 130 13.41 11.72 -19.67
N SER A 131 13.05 12.36 -18.55
CA SER A 131 12.98 11.72 -17.24
C SER A 131 11.97 10.58 -17.20
N ALA A 132 10.79 10.74 -17.81
CA ALA A 132 9.80 9.67 -17.90
C ALA A 132 10.33 8.47 -18.70
N VAL A 133 11.02 8.69 -19.83
CA VAL A 133 11.64 7.61 -20.61
C VAL A 133 12.70 6.88 -19.79
N ALA A 134 13.62 7.61 -19.15
CA ALA A 134 14.65 7.03 -18.30
C ALA A 134 14.04 6.24 -17.13
N LEU A 135 13.00 6.78 -16.50
CA LEU A 135 12.29 6.15 -15.39
C LEU A 135 11.59 4.85 -15.82
N ASN A 136 10.95 4.82 -16.99
CA ASN A 136 10.32 3.58 -17.48
C ASN A 136 11.33 2.48 -17.83
N VAL A 137 12.59 2.83 -18.13
CA VAL A 137 13.67 1.84 -18.27
C VAL A 137 14.17 1.36 -16.91
N ALA A 138 14.43 2.28 -15.98
CA ALA A 138 15.03 1.96 -14.69
C ALA A 138 14.05 1.31 -13.71
N ALA A 139 12.81 1.80 -13.66
CA ALA A 139 11.76 1.40 -12.74
C ALA A 139 10.37 1.48 -13.42
N PRO A 140 10.09 0.61 -14.41
CA PRO A 140 8.78 0.52 -15.04
C PRO A 140 7.69 0.26 -14.02
N GLN A 141 6.48 0.73 -14.31
CA GLN A 141 5.30 0.40 -13.53
C GLN A 141 4.99 -1.10 -13.63
N VAL A 142 4.47 -1.66 -12.55
CA VAL A 142 3.91 -3.01 -12.51
C VAL A 142 2.39 -2.96 -12.59
N GLY A 143 1.78 -4.03 -13.11
CA GLY A 143 0.32 -4.15 -13.14
C GLY A 143 -0.28 -4.14 -11.73
N SER A 144 -1.48 -3.57 -11.62
CA SER A 144 -2.24 -3.48 -10.36
C SER A 144 -2.38 -4.84 -9.67
N HIS A 145 -2.00 -4.88 -8.40
CA HIS A 145 -2.16 -6.06 -7.56
C HIS A 145 -3.52 -5.96 -6.87
N ARG A 146 -4.51 -6.67 -7.41
CA ARG A 146 -5.86 -6.73 -6.82
C ARG A 146 -6.26 -8.15 -6.54
N LEU A 147 -5.42 -8.90 -5.85
CA LEU A 147 -5.80 -10.24 -5.38
C LEU A 147 -6.89 -10.17 -4.29
N PHE A 148 -6.89 -9.12 -3.48
CA PHE A 148 -7.78 -9.00 -2.33
C PHE A 148 -8.78 -7.83 -2.39
N MET A 149 -8.78 -7.02 -3.46
CA MET A 149 -9.70 -5.90 -3.61
C MET A 149 -10.91 -6.27 -4.49
N PRO A 150 -12.14 -6.34 -3.95
CA PRO A 150 -13.38 -6.21 -4.74
C PRO A 150 -13.56 -4.77 -5.24
N PRO A 151 -14.45 -4.52 -6.21
CA PRO A 151 -14.79 -3.15 -6.63
C PRO A 151 -15.34 -2.32 -5.46
N PHE A 152 -15.08 -1.00 -5.48
CA PHE A 152 -15.47 -0.01 -4.45
C PHE A 152 -16.98 0.34 -4.44
N ASP A 153 -17.87 -0.60 -4.72
CA ASP A 153 -19.31 -0.35 -4.74
C ASP A 153 -20.10 -1.36 -3.92
N ASP A 154 -21.40 -1.08 -3.72
CA ASP A 154 -22.34 -1.89 -2.94
C ASP A 154 -22.56 -3.32 -3.51
N SER A 155 -21.88 -3.68 -4.60
CA SER A 155 -21.86 -5.06 -5.12
C SER A 155 -20.86 -5.97 -4.42
N ASP A 156 -20.24 -5.52 -3.31
CA ASP A 156 -19.14 -6.15 -2.55
C ASP A 156 -19.28 -7.68 -2.40
N VAL A 157 -18.86 -8.38 -3.45
CA VAL A 157 -18.59 -9.81 -3.49
C VAL A 157 -17.07 -9.96 -3.43
N GLY A 158 -16.54 -9.98 -2.22
CA GLY A 158 -15.10 -9.98 -1.94
C GLY A 158 -14.27 -11.00 -2.71
N ALA A 159 -12.95 -10.73 -2.76
CA ALA A 159 -11.90 -11.48 -3.46
C ALA A 159 -12.31 -12.11 -4.80
N CYS A 160 -13.22 -11.45 -5.53
CA CYS A 160 -13.79 -11.82 -6.83
C CYS A 160 -14.99 -12.79 -6.82
N GLY A 161 -16.07 -12.46 -6.12
CA GLY A 161 -17.32 -13.22 -6.22
C GLY A 161 -17.56 -14.22 -5.09
N VAL A 162 -16.65 -14.32 -4.12
CA VAL A 162 -16.78 -15.31 -3.04
C VAL A 162 -17.81 -14.82 -2.03
N LYS A 163 -18.89 -15.57 -1.86
CA LYS A 163 -19.96 -15.25 -0.92
C LYS A 163 -19.40 -15.20 0.50
N GLY A 164 -19.62 -14.09 1.21
CA GLY A 164 -19.12 -13.89 2.58
C GLY A 164 -17.68 -13.36 2.66
N ALA A 165 -17.07 -12.93 1.55
CA ALA A 165 -15.74 -12.32 1.53
C ALA A 165 -15.73 -10.79 1.72
N ALA A 166 -16.84 -10.20 2.21
CA ALA A 166 -16.93 -8.77 2.49
C ALA A 166 -15.72 -8.32 3.33
N SER A 167 -15.22 -7.11 3.08
CA SER A 167 -14.15 -6.56 3.92
C SER A 167 -14.60 -6.63 5.38
N ARG A 168 -13.67 -6.96 6.29
CA ARG A 168 -13.88 -6.99 7.75
C ARG A 168 -13.22 -5.83 8.48
N GLY A 169 -12.61 -4.94 7.71
CA GLY A 169 -12.05 -3.70 8.19
C GLY A 169 -11.00 -3.15 7.26
N TRP A 170 -10.70 -1.88 7.46
CA TRP A 170 -9.62 -1.18 6.78
C TRP A 170 -9.07 -0.12 7.73
N ALA A 171 -7.83 0.28 7.48
CA ALA A 171 -7.17 1.36 8.20
C ALA A 171 -6.52 2.33 7.23
N THR A 172 -6.40 3.56 7.69
CA THR A 172 -5.79 4.65 6.97
C THR A 172 -5.02 5.58 7.89
N TRP A 173 -3.97 6.21 7.35
CA TRP A 173 -3.16 7.21 8.03
C TRP A 173 -2.41 8.07 7.01
N GLY A 174 -1.93 9.25 7.44
CA GLY A 174 -1.02 10.07 6.65
C GLY A 174 0.44 9.64 6.86
N GLN A 175 1.18 9.39 5.78
CA GLN A 175 2.58 8.97 5.86
C GLN A 175 3.44 9.67 4.79
N TRP A 176 4.64 10.08 5.21
CA TRP A 176 5.72 10.46 4.29
C TRP A 176 6.35 9.22 3.68
N ILE A 177 6.38 9.15 2.36
CA ILE A 177 6.83 8.02 1.57
C ILE A 177 7.92 8.48 0.61
N GLU A 178 9.00 7.73 0.52
CA GLU A 178 10.00 7.92 -0.54
C GLU A 178 9.38 7.57 -1.90
N PRO A 179 9.41 8.45 -2.91
CA PRO A 179 8.70 8.19 -4.16
C PRO A 179 9.13 6.90 -4.86
N ARG A 180 10.35 6.40 -4.66
CA ARG A 180 10.78 5.10 -5.20
C ARG A 180 9.93 3.91 -4.75
N LEU A 181 9.18 4.04 -3.66
CA LEU A 181 8.26 3.02 -3.16
C LEU A 181 6.89 3.06 -3.87
N LEU A 182 6.62 4.05 -4.73
CA LEU A 182 5.42 4.09 -5.57
C LEU A 182 5.65 3.24 -6.83
N THR A 183 4.90 2.14 -6.96
CA THR A 183 5.21 1.09 -7.94
C THR A 183 4.27 1.06 -9.13
N SER A 184 3.05 1.53 -8.95
CA SER A 184 2.01 1.49 -9.97
C SER A 184 0.99 2.61 -9.77
N THR A 185 0.34 2.96 -10.87
CA THR A 185 -0.80 3.86 -10.93
C THR A 185 -1.85 3.25 -11.87
N ASN A 186 -2.91 3.98 -12.17
CA ASN A 186 -3.87 3.57 -13.20
C ASN A 186 -3.39 3.81 -14.65
N ALA A 187 -2.17 4.33 -14.85
CA ALA A 187 -1.53 4.47 -16.16
C ALA A 187 -0.57 3.30 -16.42
N GLU A 188 -0.37 2.93 -17.68
CA GLU A 188 0.55 1.84 -18.06
C GLU A 188 2.03 2.25 -17.87
N ALA A 189 2.38 3.49 -18.18
CA ALA A 189 3.76 3.99 -18.11
C ALA A 189 3.85 5.34 -17.39
N TRP A 190 5.00 5.60 -16.78
CA TRP A 190 5.28 6.90 -16.17
C TRP A 190 5.25 7.99 -17.24
N GLY A 191 4.58 9.09 -16.94
CA GLY A 191 4.38 10.23 -17.86
C GLY A 191 3.22 10.07 -18.86
N GLU A 192 2.65 8.88 -19.02
CA GLU A 192 1.56 8.60 -19.96
C GLU A 192 0.19 8.62 -19.26
N ILE A 193 -0.42 9.81 -19.15
CA ILE A 193 -1.74 9.94 -18.54
C ILE A 193 -2.79 10.01 -19.64
N GLY A 194 -3.59 8.95 -19.78
CA GLY A 194 -4.61 8.76 -20.81
C GLY A 194 -5.80 9.74 -20.71
N ARG A 195 -5.57 11.03 -20.98
CA ARG A 195 -6.63 12.05 -21.11
C ARG A 195 -6.45 12.84 -22.40
N GLN A 196 -7.57 13.19 -23.03
CA GLN A 196 -7.63 14.11 -24.16
C GLN A 196 -8.46 15.35 -23.79
N PRO A 197 -7.90 16.57 -23.87
CA PRO A 197 -6.48 16.87 -24.14
C PRO A 197 -5.56 16.41 -22.99
N ARG A 198 -4.28 16.16 -23.31
CA ARG A 198 -3.26 15.79 -22.31
C ARG A 198 -3.16 16.93 -21.30
N ARG A 199 -3.28 16.61 -20.01
CA ARG A 199 -3.04 17.59 -18.94
C ARG A 199 -1.54 17.76 -18.75
N ASP A 200 -1.10 19.00 -18.63
CA ASP A 200 0.28 19.42 -18.38
C ASP A 200 0.62 19.43 -16.87
N THR A 201 -0.24 18.87 -16.02
CA THR A 201 -0.11 18.95 -14.56
C THR A 201 1.25 18.47 -14.05
N VAL A 202 1.78 17.39 -14.61
CA VAL A 202 3.11 16.87 -14.24
C VAL A 202 4.19 17.94 -14.47
N VAL A 203 4.16 18.63 -15.61
CA VAL A 203 5.11 19.71 -15.96
C VAL A 203 4.90 20.93 -15.08
N ARG A 204 3.64 21.31 -14.84
CA ARG A 204 3.28 22.48 -14.02
C ARG A 204 3.72 22.34 -12.58
N VAL A 205 3.74 21.14 -12.00
CA VAL A 205 4.20 20.92 -10.62
C VAL A 205 5.64 21.40 -10.42
N ALA A 206 6.54 21.13 -11.38
CA ALA A 206 7.91 21.63 -11.37
C ALA A 206 7.99 23.17 -11.47
N GLY A 207 7.18 23.76 -12.36
CA GLY A 207 7.07 25.22 -12.47
C GLY A 207 6.60 25.88 -11.17
N TRP A 208 5.57 25.29 -10.53
CA TRP A 208 5.05 25.75 -9.24
C TRP A 208 6.04 25.60 -8.10
N LEU A 209 6.84 24.53 -8.08
CA LEU A 209 7.88 24.36 -7.08
C LEU A 209 8.94 25.46 -7.21
N ARG A 210 9.39 25.73 -8.43
CA ARG A 210 10.36 26.80 -8.69
C ARG A 210 9.82 28.17 -8.29
N GLU A 211 8.59 28.48 -8.64
CA GLU A 211 7.92 29.72 -8.23
C GLU A 211 7.81 29.82 -6.71
N ALA A 212 7.44 28.73 -6.04
CA ALA A 212 7.32 28.69 -4.59
C ALA A 212 8.67 28.92 -3.89
N VAL A 213 9.76 28.34 -4.40
CA VAL A 213 11.11 28.60 -3.88
C VAL A 213 11.53 30.05 -4.11
N ALA A 214 11.30 30.60 -5.31
CA ALA A 214 11.66 31.97 -5.65
C ALA A 214 10.87 33.03 -4.84
N THR A 215 9.70 32.67 -4.33
CA THR A 215 8.81 33.55 -3.54
C THR A 215 8.77 33.21 -2.05
N GLU A 216 9.61 32.28 -1.59
CA GLU A 216 9.66 31.81 -0.19
C GLU A 216 8.30 31.24 0.31
N THR A 217 7.52 30.61 -0.58
CA THR A 217 6.19 30.05 -0.30
C THR A 217 6.12 28.52 -0.39
N VAL A 218 7.23 27.82 -0.12
CA VAL A 218 7.33 26.35 -0.21
C VAL A 218 6.28 25.64 0.67
N ASP A 219 5.95 26.16 1.85
CA ASP A 219 4.92 25.58 2.72
C ASP A 219 3.53 25.59 2.05
N GLY A 220 3.19 26.68 1.35
CA GLY A 220 1.95 26.75 0.56
C GLY A 220 1.97 25.88 -0.70
N TRP A 221 3.15 25.52 -1.19
CA TRP A 221 3.28 24.50 -2.23
C TRP A 221 3.08 23.09 -1.66
N LEU A 222 3.66 22.78 -0.50
CA LEU A 222 3.50 21.49 0.19
C LEU A 222 2.03 21.23 0.55
N ASP A 223 1.33 22.22 1.10
CA ASP A 223 -0.10 22.13 1.41
C ASP A 223 -0.95 21.80 0.16
N ARG A 224 -0.74 22.53 -0.93
CA ARG A 224 -1.44 22.27 -2.21
C ARG A 224 -1.08 20.92 -2.82
N MET A 225 0.19 20.52 -2.72
CA MET A 225 0.68 19.27 -3.29
C MET A 225 0.19 18.05 -2.50
N PHE A 226 0.02 18.16 -1.18
CA PHE A 226 -0.18 16.99 -0.33
C PHE A 226 -1.45 16.99 0.52
N ALA A 227 -1.94 18.14 1.01
CA ALA A 227 -3.11 18.19 1.90
C ALA A 227 -4.43 18.50 1.17
N HIS A 228 -4.41 19.37 0.14
CA HIS A 228 -5.58 19.67 -0.68
C HIS A 228 -5.83 18.49 -1.64
N GLU A 229 -6.63 17.50 -1.23
CA GLU A 229 -6.88 16.20 -1.88
C GLU A 229 -5.69 15.21 -1.84
N PRO A 230 -5.43 14.57 -0.70
CA PRO A 230 -4.28 13.70 -0.56
C PRO A 230 -4.30 12.52 -1.54
N MET A 231 -3.10 12.19 -2.03
CA MET A 231 -2.86 10.97 -2.79
C MET A 231 -3.27 9.77 -1.93
N LEU A 232 -4.09 8.86 -2.47
CA LEU A 232 -4.46 7.63 -1.79
C LEU A 232 -3.60 6.50 -2.33
N VAL A 233 -2.92 5.78 -1.44
CA VAL A 233 -2.07 4.65 -1.81
C VAL A 233 -2.49 3.38 -1.06
N GLY A 234 -2.52 2.26 -1.76
CA GLY A 234 -2.67 0.94 -1.17
C GLY A 234 -1.29 0.42 -0.76
N ARG A 235 -1.12 0.06 0.51
CA ARG A 235 0.12 -0.55 0.99
C ARG A 235 0.12 -2.04 0.67
N VAL A 236 1.17 -2.48 -0.02
CA VAL A 236 1.44 -3.87 -0.38
C VAL A 236 2.62 -4.32 0.47
N GLU A 237 2.43 -5.32 1.32
CA GLU A 237 3.50 -5.78 2.20
C GLU A 237 4.50 -6.68 1.46
N GLY A 238 5.78 -6.52 1.80
CA GLY A 238 6.88 -7.34 1.33
C GLY A 238 7.85 -7.71 2.48
N PRO A 239 8.77 -8.66 2.27
CA PRO A 239 9.62 -9.21 3.32
C PRO A 239 10.60 -8.22 4.00
N ALA A 240 11.05 -7.16 3.31
CA ALA A 240 11.90 -6.12 3.91
C ALA A 240 11.15 -4.81 4.21
N GLY A 241 9.86 -4.74 3.88
CA GLY A 241 9.08 -3.52 3.98
C GLY A 241 8.09 -3.37 2.82
N PRO A 242 7.21 -2.37 2.94
CA PRO A 242 6.11 -2.18 2.01
C PRO A 242 6.56 -1.53 0.70
N VAL A 243 5.68 -1.66 -0.27
CA VAL A 243 5.60 -0.82 -1.47
C VAL A 243 4.16 -0.32 -1.63
N TYR A 244 3.93 0.61 -2.55
CA TYR A 244 2.66 1.33 -2.63
C TYR A 244 2.10 1.43 -4.05
N GLU A 245 0.86 0.97 -4.21
CA GLU A 245 0.05 1.21 -5.40
C GLU A 245 -0.74 2.51 -5.26
N VAL A 246 -0.72 3.37 -6.28
CA VAL A 246 -1.45 4.64 -6.26
C VAL A 246 -2.88 4.43 -6.72
N LEU A 247 -3.82 4.51 -5.77
CA LEU A 247 -5.25 4.35 -6.00
C LEU A 247 -5.91 5.65 -6.48
N ARG A 248 -5.46 6.79 -5.94
CA ARG A 248 -5.90 8.15 -6.32
C ARG A 248 -4.72 9.10 -6.29
N GLY A 249 -4.63 10.01 -7.25
CA GLY A 249 -3.56 11.01 -7.30
C GLY A 249 -2.46 10.74 -8.33
N THR A 250 -2.77 10.02 -9.42
CA THR A 250 -1.84 9.66 -10.51
C THR A 250 -0.92 10.80 -10.97
N HIS A 251 -1.45 12.00 -11.18
CA HIS A 251 -0.62 13.14 -11.61
C HIS A 251 0.45 13.52 -10.58
N ARG A 252 0.14 13.44 -9.28
CA ARG A 252 1.08 13.73 -8.20
C ARG A 252 2.14 12.65 -8.08
N ALA A 253 1.74 11.37 -8.20
CA ALA A 253 2.68 10.26 -8.25
C ALA A 253 3.65 10.38 -9.44
N HIS A 254 3.12 10.66 -10.64
CA HIS A 254 3.95 10.86 -11.82
C HIS A 254 4.91 12.03 -11.64
N ALA A 255 4.43 13.18 -11.14
CA ALA A 255 5.28 14.33 -10.85
C ALA A 255 6.36 13.98 -9.81
N ALA A 256 6.00 13.27 -8.74
CA ALA A 256 6.95 12.87 -7.72
C ALA A 256 8.08 11.99 -8.25
N ARG A 257 7.75 11.02 -9.11
CA ARG A 257 8.76 10.13 -9.71
C ARG A 257 9.58 10.81 -10.80
N ILE A 258 8.94 11.57 -11.69
CA ILE A 258 9.58 12.21 -12.85
C ILE A 258 10.52 13.33 -12.42
N TRP A 259 10.15 14.08 -11.38
CA TRP A 259 10.98 15.15 -10.83
C TRP A 259 11.87 14.73 -9.68
N ASP A 260 11.89 13.43 -9.35
CA ASP A 260 12.68 12.87 -8.25
C ASP A 260 12.48 13.66 -6.94
N LEU A 261 11.21 13.88 -6.60
CA LEU A 261 10.88 14.52 -5.32
C LEU A 261 11.46 13.66 -4.18
N PRO A 262 11.99 14.27 -3.11
CA PRO A 262 12.60 13.51 -2.03
C PRO A 262 11.57 12.73 -1.23
N TRP A 263 10.37 13.30 -1.05
CA TRP A 263 9.29 12.74 -0.25
C TRP A 263 7.93 13.10 -0.83
N VAL A 264 6.95 12.23 -0.62
CA VAL A 264 5.54 12.52 -0.84
C VAL A 264 4.75 12.21 0.43
N LEU A 265 3.83 13.09 0.81
CA LEU A 265 2.87 12.80 1.86
C LEU A 265 1.60 12.21 1.22
N ALA A 266 1.22 11.02 1.64
CA ALA A 266 0.10 10.28 1.09
C ALA A 266 -0.78 9.66 2.18
N GLN A 267 -2.03 9.41 1.82
CA GLN A 267 -3.00 8.70 2.63
C GLN A 267 -2.77 7.23 2.33
N VAL A 268 -2.14 6.54 3.28
CA VAL A 268 -1.97 5.10 3.18
C VAL A 268 -3.29 4.44 3.52
N ASN A 269 -3.63 3.41 2.77
CA ASN A 269 -4.78 2.56 3.00
C ASN A 269 -4.33 1.10 3.03
N VAL A 270 -4.79 0.39 4.04
CA VAL A 270 -4.69 -1.06 4.15
C VAL A 270 -6.09 -1.61 4.35
N GLU A 271 -6.45 -2.60 3.56
CA GLU A 271 -7.59 -3.45 3.89
C GLU A 271 -7.11 -4.63 4.71
N ARG A 272 -7.96 -5.15 5.59
CA ARG A 272 -7.68 -6.42 6.25
C ARG A 272 -7.83 -7.56 5.24
N LEU A 273 -6.81 -8.41 5.17
CA LEU A 273 -6.86 -9.67 4.44
C LEU A 273 -7.43 -10.79 5.33
N ALA A 274 -8.76 -10.83 5.45
CA ALA A 274 -9.47 -12.05 5.85
C ALA A 274 -10.51 -12.40 4.79
N LYS A 275 -10.11 -12.33 3.51
CA LYS A 275 -10.96 -12.73 2.41
C LYS A 275 -10.56 -14.14 1.99
N PRO A 276 -11.48 -15.13 2.03
CA PRO A 276 -11.23 -16.42 1.43
C PRO A 276 -10.81 -16.24 -0.02
N LEU A 277 -9.72 -16.89 -0.40
CA LEU A 277 -9.23 -16.92 -1.76
C LEU A 277 -9.71 -18.18 -2.48
N LEU A 278 -9.98 -18.06 -3.77
CA LEU A 278 -10.29 -19.21 -4.61
C LEU A 278 -9.27 -19.28 -5.76
N PRO A 279 -8.43 -20.32 -5.84
CA PRO A 279 -7.56 -20.50 -6.98
C PRO A 279 -8.42 -20.77 -8.21
N ARG A 280 -8.48 -19.81 -9.13
CA ARG A 280 -9.40 -19.88 -10.29
C ARG A 280 -9.07 -20.98 -11.29
N THR A 281 -7.87 -21.54 -11.22
CA THR A 281 -7.41 -22.61 -12.11
C THR A 281 -6.65 -23.66 -11.32
N PRO A 282 -6.63 -24.94 -11.79
CA PRO A 282 -5.82 -25.99 -11.16
C PRO A 282 -4.34 -25.65 -11.11
N LEU A 283 -3.83 -24.89 -12.10
CA LEU A 283 -2.45 -24.42 -12.09
C LEU A 283 -2.21 -23.45 -10.94
N MET A 284 -3.09 -22.47 -10.72
CA MET A 284 -2.95 -21.54 -9.59
C MET A 284 -2.98 -22.28 -8.25
N GLU A 285 -3.87 -23.26 -8.11
CA GLU A 285 -3.96 -24.08 -6.90
C GLU A 285 -2.64 -24.83 -6.65
N ALA A 286 -2.08 -25.48 -7.67
CA ALA A 286 -0.81 -26.20 -7.57
C ALA A 286 0.38 -25.29 -7.26
N LEU A 287 0.38 -24.05 -7.78
CA LEU A 287 1.40 -23.05 -7.45
C LEU A 287 1.30 -22.59 -6.00
N TRP A 288 0.09 -22.34 -5.50
CA TRP A 288 -0.12 -21.98 -4.09
C TRP A 288 0.26 -23.14 -3.15
N GLU A 289 -0.02 -24.38 -3.54
CA GLU A 289 0.49 -25.57 -2.85
C GLU A 289 2.02 -25.62 -2.81
N GLY A 290 2.67 -25.26 -3.92
CA GLY A 290 4.13 -25.12 -4.00
C GLY A 290 4.68 -24.10 -3.01
N LEU A 291 4.04 -22.93 -2.93
CA LEU A 291 4.39 -21.89 -1.95
C LEU A 291 4.23 -22.41 -0.51
N CYS A 292 3.17 -23.17 -0.21
CA CYS A 292 2.98 -23.81 1.09
C CYS A 292 4.07 -24.85 1.39
N ARG A 293 4.38 -25.75 0.44
CA ARG A 293 5.42 -26.79 0.61
C ARG A 293 6.80 -26.18 0.90
N ARG A 294 7.07 -25.02 0.31
CA ARG A 294 8.31 -24.26 0.52
C ARG A 294 8.30 -23.39 1.78
N GLY A 295 7.19 -23.36 2.53
CA GLY A 295 7.06 -22.56 3.75
C GLY A 295 7.00 -21.05 3.49
N LEU A 296 6.68 -20.63 2.26
CA LEU A 296 6.60 -19.21 1.88
C LEU A 296 5.24 -18.59 2.23
N ILE A 297 4.20 -19.41 2.30
CA ILE A 297 2.87 -19.05 2.79
C ILE A 297 2.33 -20.18 3.67
N SER A 298 1.40 -19.85 4.57
CA SER A 298 0.56 -20.84 5.27
C SER A 298 -0.90 -20.55 4.97
N ALA A 299 -1.70 -21.59 4.78
CA ALA A 299 -3.12 -21.45 4.50
C ALA A 299 -3.93 -22.67 4.97
N ASP A 300 -5.10 -22.42 5.53
CA ASP A 300 -6.12 -23.45 5.75
C ASP A 300 -7.05 -23.57 4.54
N ARG A 301 -7.67 -24.73 4.41
CA ARG A 301 -8.71 -24.98 3.40
C ARG A 301 -10.04 -25.32 4.06
N ASP A 302 -11.09 -24.64 3.62
CA ASP A 302 -12.48 -25.03 3.87
C ASP A 302 -13.21 -25.11 2.53
N GLY A 303 -13.51 -26.34 2.10
CA GLY A 303 -13.99 -26.62 0.75
C GLY A 303 -12.98 -26.18 -0.32
N GLN A 304 -13.41 -25.27 -1.19
CA GLN A 304 -12.58 -24.69 -2.26
C GLN A 304 -11.89 -23.38 -1.85
N CYS A 305 -12.19 -22.87 -0.65
CA CYS A 305 -11.68 -21.59 -0.18
C CYS A 305 -10.37 -21.79 0.60
N TRP A 306 -9.40 -20.94 0.28
CA TRP A 306 -8.12 -20.83 0.94
C TRP A 306 -8.14 -19.64 1.90
N TYR A 307 -7.78 -19.89 3.16
CA TYR A 307 -7.67 -18.88 4.20
C TYR A 307 -6.20 -18.70 4.53
N LEU A 308 -5.60 -17.63 4.01
CA LEU A 308 -4.19 -17.36 4.22
C LEU A 308 -3.95 -17.04 5.70
N GLN A 309 -3.17 -17.90 6.33
CA GLN A 309 -2.66 -17.68 7.67
C GLN A 309 -1.38 -16.87 7.66
N GLU A 310 -0.55 -16.93 6.62
CA GLU A 310 0.74 -16.23 6.53
C GLU A 310 1.09 -15.98 5.05
N ALA A 311 1.46 -14.75 4.65
CA ALA A 311 1.86 -14.46 3.26
C ALA A 311 2.74 -13.19 3.09
N PRO A 312 4.04 -13.21 3.36
CA PRO A 312 4.90 -12.01 3.38
C PRO A 312 5.11 -11.29 2.03
N ALA A 313 4.62 -11.84 0.91
CA ALA A 313 4.68 -11.23 -0.41
C ALA A 313 3.41 -11.61 -1.21
N GLU A 314 2.34 -10.84 -1.02
CA GLU A 314 1.03 -11.19 -1.57
C GLU A 314 1.00 -11.35 -3.09
N TRP A 315 1.89 -10.69 -3.83
CA TRP A 315 1.97 -10.81 -5.29
C TRP A 315 2.43 -12.18 -5.77
N MET A 316 3.07 -13.00 -4.91
CA MET A 316 3.48 -14.36 -5.26
C MET A 316 2.29 -15.28 -5.54
N LEU A 317 1.09 -14.89 -5.07
CA LEU A 317 -0.15 -15.61 -5.32
C LEU A 317 -0.79 -15.25 -6.68
N THR A 318 -0.21 -14.32 -7.44
CA THR A 318 -0.68 -13.94 -8.79
C THR A 318 -0.18 -14.92 -9.86
N PRO A 319 -0.72 -14.90 -11.10
CA PRO A 319 -0.18 -15.70 -12.19
C PRO A 319 1.33 -15.45 -12.39
N PRO A 320 2.12 -16.45 -12.82
CA PRO A 320 3.58 -16.36 -12.88
C PRO A 320 4.14 -15.09 -13.53
N GLY A 321 3.57 -14.64 -14.66
CA GLY A 321 4.03 -13.43 -15.33
C GLY A 321 3.86 -12.15 -14.49
N MET A 322 2.81 -12.06 -13.68
CA MET A 322 2.60 -10.94 -12.75
C MET A 322 3.51 -11.08 -11.53
N ALA A 323 3.64 -12.29 -10.97
CA ALA A 323 4.50 -12.55 -9.81
C ALA A 323 5.96 -12.15 -10.09
N VAL A 324 6.52 -12.56 -11.24
CA VAL A 324 7.91 -12.22 -11.58
C VAL A 324 8.10 -10.73 -11.92
N ALA A 325 7.09 -10.06 -12.47
CA ALA A 325 7.13 -8.61 -12.68
C ALA A 325 7.17 -7.85 -11.35
N TRP A 326 6.39 -8.28 -10.36
CA TRP A 326 6.44 -7.76 -9.00
C TRP A 326 7.75 -8.12 -8.29
N ASN A 327 8.29 -9.34 -8.47
CA ASN A 327 9.61 -9.72 -7.94
C ASN A 327 10.71 -8.79 -8.48
N ALA A 328 10.74 -8.56 -9.80
CA ALA A 328 11.74 -7.68 -10.42
C ALA A 328 11.60 -6.21 -9.97
N MET A 329 10.36 -5.75 -9.73
CA MET A 329 10.14 -4.43 -9.14
C MET A 329 10.66 -4.37 -7.70
N TYR A 330 10.28 -5.34 -6.87
CA TYR A 330 10.64 -5.35 -5.46
C TYR A 330 12.15 -5.48 -5.27
N GLU A 331 12.82 -6.28 -6.10
CA GLU A 331 14.29 -6.40 -6.15
C GLU A 331 14.98 -5.06 -6.41
N ARG A 332 14.41 -4.17 -7.23
CA ARG A 332 14.98 -2.83 -7.45
C ARG A 332 14.88 -1.94 -6.22
N VAL A 333 13.85 -2.13 -5.40
CA VAL A 333 13.60 -1.33 -4.20
C VAL A 333 14.36 -1.89 -3.00
N TYR A 334 14.43 -3.22 -2.90
CA TYR A 334 15.03 -3.99 -1.82
C TYR A 334 15.92 -5.13 -2.38
N PRO A 335 17.13 -4.82 -2.89
CA PRO A 335 17.99 -5.79 -3.57
C PRO A 335 18.40 -6.98 -2.68
N GLY A 336 18.33 -8.19 -3.23
CA GLY A 336 18.75 -9.45 -2.61
C GLY A 336 17.77 -10.01 -1.57
N VAL A 337 16.76 -9.23 -1.15
CA VAL A 337 15.84 -9.64 -0.08
C VAL A 337 14.99 -10.82 -0.51
N LEU A 338 14.50 -10.84 -1.76
CA LEU A 338 13.65 -11.94 -2.22
C LEU A 338 14.40 -13.26 -2.32
N GLN A 339 15.67 -13.24 -2.76
CA GLN A 339 16.51 -14.43 -2.77
C GLN A 339 16.76 -14.95 -1.36
N ALA A 340 17.11 -14.06 -0.43
CA ALA A 340 17.32 -14.41 0.97
C ALA A 340 16.05 -14.96 1.63
N PHE A 341 14.89 -14.37 1.30
CA PHE A 341 13.60 -14.75 1.87
C PHE A 341 13.07 -16.08 1.29
N THR A 342 13.17 -16.28 -0.03
CA THR A 342 12.57 -17.44 -0.71
C THR A 342 13.50 -18.64 -0.86
N GLY A 343 14.82 -18.41 -0.81
CA GLY A 343 15.83 -19.41 -1.20
C GLY A 343 15.87 -19.71 -2.70
N LEU A 344 15.09 -19.01 -3.53
CA LEU A 344 15.10 -19.14 -4.98
C LEU A 344 16.22 -18.30 -5.59
N ASP A 345 16.79 -18.77 -6.69
CA ASP A 345 17.79 -18.02 -7.44
C ASP A 345 17.17 -16.92 -8.34
N ALA A 346 18.03 -16.14 -9.01
CA ALA A 346 17.57 -15.04 -9.87
C ALA A 346 16.80 -15.54 -11.12
N GLU A 347 17.15 -16.70 -11.67
CA GLU A 347 16.42 -17.26 -12.81
C GLU A 347 15.01 -17.68 -12.37
N GLU A 348 14.91 -18.33 -11.21
CA GLU A 348 13.64 -18.75 -10.62
C GLU A 348 12.75 -17.58 -10.21
N LEU A 349 13.31 -16.46 -9.72
CA LEU A 349 12.53 -15.30 -9.30
C LEU A 349 12.03 -14.42 -10.44
N PHE A 350 12.76 -14.34 -11.55
CA PHE A 350 12.52 -13.35 -12.60
C PHE A 350 12.09 -13.93 -13.96
N ASP A 351 12.10 -15.26 -14.14
CA ASP A 351 11.53 -15.93 -15.30
C ASP A 351 10.24 -16.67 -14.92
N ALA A 352 9.14 -16.38 -15.63
CA ALA A 352 7.82 -16.92 -15.30
C ALA A 352 7.75 -18.46 -15.42
N ASN A 353 8.49 -19.07 -16.34
CA ASN A 353 8.51 -20.52 -16.50
C ASN A 353 9.35 -21.18 -15.41
N ARG A 354 10.50 -20.60 -15.07
CA ARG A 354 11.36 -21.06 -13.97
C ARG A 354 10.67 -20.93 -12.62
N TRP A 355 9.99 -19.80 -12.38
CA TRP A 355 9.14 -19.58 -11.20
C TRP A 355 8.10 -20.70 -11.06
N ALA A 356 7.34 -20.97 -12.11
CA ALA A 356 6.33 -22.02 -12.10
C ALA A 356 6.96 -23.41 -11.88
N ALA A 357 8.06 -23.73 -12.58
CA ALA A 357 8.74 -25.01 -12.43
C ALA A 357 9.27 -25.21 -11.01
N ALA A 358 9.83 -24.17 -10.39
CA ALA A 358 10.34 -24.22 -9.02
C ALA A 358 9.22 -24.49 -8.01
N LEU A 359 8.04 -23.91 -8.18
CA LEU A 359 6.89 -24.13 -7.29
C LEU A 359 6.19 -25.48 -7.53
N LEU A 360 6.27 -26.03 -8.74
CA LEU A 360 5.63 -27.32 -9.08
C LEU A 360 6.51 -28.54 -8.78
N ALA A 361 7.81 -28.35 -8.56
CA ALA A 361 8.70 -29.36 -8.01
C ALA A 361 8.30 -29.74 -6.57
#